data_AF-A0A4R3VWI6-F1
#
_entry.id   AF-A0A4R3VWI6-F1
#
_cell.length_a   1.000
_cell.length_b   1.000
_cell.length_c   1.000
_cell.angle_alpha   90.00
_cell.angle_beta   90.00
_cell.angle_gamma   90.00
#
_symmetry.space_group_name_H-M   'P 1'
#
loop_
_entity.id
_entity.type
_entity.pdbx_description
1 polymer ?
#
loop_
_entity_poly.entity_id
_entity_poly.type
_entity_poly.pdbx_seq_one_letter_code
_entity_poly.pdbx_strand_id
1 'polypeptide(L)'
;MNNYIKYIVMLLVLGVAAYFAHYLVLQGVGTAHYWQQTDYTLVGMYAFAVGITLFVVVLTLMAQYAMPKNLGFIFLGLMTVNAVASYIYIKNGLNKFENDFIEYNFLVVFFLFLFFDVFVAFKALNQENNEQ
;
A
#
# COMPACT_ATOMS: atom_id res chain seq x y z
N MET A 1 11.25 -3.02 20.87
CA MET A 1 10.45 -3.85 19.94
C MET A 1 11.28 -4.07 18.69
N ASN A 2 11.38 -5.30 18.18
CA ASN A 2 12.13 -5.57 16.95
C ASN A 2 11.59 -4.66 15.82
N ASN A 3 12.47 -4.05 15.01
CA ASN A 3 12.08 -3.09 13.97
C ASN A 3 11.02 -3.67 13.02
N TYR A 4 11.10 -4.98 12.75
CA TYR A 4 10.11 -5.73 11.98
C TYR A 4 8.69 -5.66 12.58
N ILE A 5 8.56 -6.00 13.88
CA ILE A 5 7.27 -5.97 14.57
C ILE A 5 6.71 -4.54 14.61
N LYS A 6 7.59 -3.54 14.76
CA LYS A 6 7.20 -2.12 14.72
C LYS A 6 6.53 -1.73 13.41
N TYR A 7 7.16 -2.00 12.27
CA TYR A 7 6.58 -1.61 10.99
C TYR A 7 5.32 -2.41 10.65
N ILE A 8 5.24 -3.68 11.03
CA ILE A 8 4.02 -4.49 10.85
C ILE A 8 2.86 -3.92 11.67
N VAL A 9 3.08 -3.59 12.94
CA VAL A 9 2.03 -2.98 13.79
C VAL A 9 1.61 -1.62 13.23
N MET A 10 2.57 -0.78 12.82
CA MET A 10 2.26 0.51 12.19
C MET A 10 1.44 0.35 10.91
N LEU A 11 1.76 -0.64 10.08
CA LEU A 11 1.02 -0.96 8.86
C LEU A 11 -0.44 -1.31 9.17
N LEU A 12 -0.65 -2.19 10.16
CA LEU A 12 -2.00 -2.60 10.55
C LEU A 12 -2.81 -1.43 11.11
N VAL A 13 -2.20 -0.61 11.97
CA VAL A 13 -2.84 0.59 12.51
C VAL A 13 -3.20 1.57 11.40
N LEU A 14 -2.27 1.84 10.48
CA LEU A 14 -2.51 2.69 9.32
C LEU A 14 -3.65 2.15 8.45
N GLY A 15 -3.61 0.86 8.11
CA GLY A 15 -4.61 0.23 7.25
C GLY A 15 -6.00 0.28 7.86
N VAL A 16 -6.15 -0.03 9.15
CA VAL A 16 -7.43 0.05 9.85
C VAL A 16 -7.92 1.49 9.94
N ALA A 17 -7.08 2.42 10.40
CA ALA A 17 -7.47 3.82 10.56
C ALA A 17 -7.87 4.46 9.23
N ALA A 18 -7.09 4.22 8.18
CA ALA A 18 -7.38 4.76 6.86
C ALA A 18 -8.60 4.09 6.21
N TYR A 19 -8.82 2.79 6.41
CA TYR A 19 -10.04 2.13 5.96
C TYR A 19 -11.29 2.79 6.57
N PHE A 20 -11.28 3.00 7.90
CA PHE A 20 -12.40 3.65 8.57
C PHE A 20 -12.61 5.09 8.08
N ALA A 21 -11.53 5.86 7.94
CA ALA A 21 -11.62 7.22 7.41
C ALA A 21 -12.21 7.24 5.98
N HIS A 22 -11.71 6.37 5.11
CA HIS A 22 -12.17 6.27 3.72
C HIS A 22 -13.63 5.82 3.64
N TYR A 23 -14.01 4.82 4.44
CA TYR A 23 -15.41 4.38 4.56
C TYR A 23 -16.34 5.52 5.00
N LEU A 24 -15.97 6.28 6.03
CA LEU A 24 -16.76 7.41 6.52
C LEU A 24 -16.90 8.52 5.47
N VAL A 25 -15.84 8.80 4.72
CA VAL A 25 -15.89 9.77 3.61
C VAL A 25 -16.89 9.31 2.54
N LEU A 26 -16.81 8.07 2.08
CA LEU A 26 -17.72 7.54 1.04
C LEU A 26 -19.18 7.52 1.50
N GLN A 27 -19.43 7.23 2.78
CA GLN A 27 -20.76 7.34 3.38
C GLN A 27 -21.24 8.80 3.40
N GLY A 28 -20.38 9.73 3.83
CA GLY A 28 -20.70 11.15 3.93
C GLY A 28 -20.99 11.81 2.57
N VAL A 29 -20.33 11.38 1.50
CA VAL A 29 -20.57 11.89 0.13
C VAL A 29 -21.64 11.11 -0.65
N GLY A 30 -22.22 10.06 -0.06
CA GLY A 30 -23.31 9.29 -0.68
C GLY A 30 -22.91 8.38 -1.86
N THR A 31 -21.62 8.15 -2.07
CA THR A 31 -21.11 7.35 -3.21
C THR A 31 -20.97 5.86 -2.90
N ALA A 32 -21.22 5.44 -1.66
CA ALA A 32 -21.08 4.05 -1.23
C ALA A 32 -21.97 3.05 -2.01
N HIS A 33 -23.07 3.49 -2.62
CA HIS A 33 -23.96 2.63 -3.40
C HIS A 33 -23.30 2.11 -4.69
N TYR A 34 -22.29 2.80 -5.24
CA TYR A 34 -21.59 2.35 -6.45
C TYR A 34 -20.84 1.03 -6.27
N TRP A 35 -20.47 0.65 -5.05
CA TRP A 35 -19.86 -0.66 -4.76
C TRP A 35 -20.75 -1.84 -5.19
N GLN A 36 -22.08 -1.71 -5.13
CA GLN A 36 -23.01 -2.78 -5.50
C GLN A 36 -23.01 -3.09 -7.00
N GLN A 37 -22.46 -2.20 -7.81
CA GLN A 37 -22.39 -2.34 -9.27
C GLN A 37 -21.08 -2.99 -9.72
N THR A 38 -20.17 -3.29 -8.78
CA THR A 38 -18.80 -3.74 -9.07
C THR A 38 -18.50 -5.07 -8.38
N ASP A 39 -17.55 -5.83 -8.93
CA ASP A 39 -17.01 -7.02 -8.27
C ASP A 39 -15.95 -6.68 -7.19
N TYR A 40 -15.67 -5.40 -6.99
CA TYR A 40 -14.69 -4.91 -6.01
C TYR A 40 -15.38 -4.45 -4.73
N THR A 41 -14.61 -4.42 -3.66
CA THR A 41 -15.04 -3.85 -2.39
C THR A 41 -13.91 -3.01 -1.80
N LEU A 42 -14.28 -2.00 -1.00
CA LEU A 42 -13.29 -1.20 -0.27
C LEU A 42 -12.41 -2.08 0.62
N VAL A 43 -13.00 -3.06 1.31
CA VAL A 43 -12.26 -4.04 2.13
C VAL A 43 -11.26 -4.82 1.28
N GLY A 44 -11.67 -5.28 0.09
CA GLY A 44 -10.80 -5.99 -0.83
C GLY A 44 -9.59 -5.15 -1.27
N MET A 45 -9.79 -3.87 -1.57
CA MET A 45 -8.71 -2.96 -1.95
C MET A 45 -7.70 -2.77 -0.80
N TYR A 46 -8.18 -2.52 0.41
CA TYR A 46 -7.31 -2.39 1.59
C TYR A 46 -6.61 -3.70 1.95
N ALA A 47 -7.29 -4.84 1.87
CA ALA A 47 -6.68 -6.14 2.14
C ALA A 47 -5.56 -6.46 1.14
N PHE A 48 -5.80 -6.19 -0.15
CA PHE A 48 -4.78 -6.33 -1.19
C PHE A 48 -3.59 -5.42 -0.91
N ALA A 49 -3.82 -4.14 -0.64
CA ALA A 49 -2.76 -3.17 -0.41
C ALA A 49 -1.95 -3.46 0.86
N VAL A 50 -2.60 -3.82 1.98
CA VAL A 50 -1.91 -4.29 3.20
C VAL A 50 -1.07 -5.51 2.91
N GLY A 51 -1.58 -6.48 2.15
CA GLY A 51 -0.84 -7.69 1.78
C GLY A 51 0.42 -7.40 0.97
N ILE A 52 0.30 -6.56 -0.07
CA ILE A 52 1.44 -6.17 -0.91
C ILE A 52 2.44 -5.31 -0.13
N THR A 53 1.99 -4.33 0.65
CA THR A 53 2.89 -3.51 1.48
C THR A 53 3.58 -4.35 2.55
N LEU A 54 2.90 -5.31 3.16
CA LEU A 54 3.57 -6.24 4.09
C LEU A 54 4.71 -6.98 3.40
N PHE A 55 4.48 -7.48 2.18
CA PHE A 55 5.51 -8.11 1.37
C PHE A 55 6.68 -7.16 1.05
N VAL A 56 6.39 -5.93 0.62
CA VAL A 56 7.41 -4.89 0.32
C VAL A 56 8.23 -4.55 1.56
N VAL A 57 7.58 -4.35 2.71
CA VAL A 57 8.24 -4.03 3.99
C VAL A 57 9.18 -5.16 4.41
N VAL A 58 8.69 -6.39 4.38
CA VAL A 58 9.47 -7.57 4.78
C VAL A 58 10.71 -7.73 3.90
N LEU A 59 10.57 -7.60 2.57
CA LEU A 59 11.70 -7.67 1.65
C LEU A 59 12.66 -6.48 1.77
N THR A 60 12.14 -5.28 2.04
CA THR A 60 12.95 -4.08 2.27
C THR A 60 13.84 -4.25 3.51
N LEU A 61 13.29 -4.75 4.61
CA LEU A 61 14.05 -5.00 5.84
C LEU A 61 15.07 -6.14 5.68
N MET A 62 14.71 -7.21 4.95
CA MET A 62 15.67 -8.26 4.60
C MET A 62 16.79 -7.73 3.70
N ALA A 63 16.47 -6.89 2.72
CA ALA A 63 17.44 -6.26 1.84
C ALA A 63 18.36 -5.30 2.59
N GLN A 64 17.84 -4.55 3.58
CA GLN A 64 18.66 -3.72 4.46
C GLN A 64 19.69 -4.56 5.20
N TYR A 65 19.32 -5.74 5.70
CA TYR A 65 20.25 -6.62 6.39
C TYR A 65 21.27 -7.29 5.44
N ALA A 66 20.82 -7.77 4.29
CA ALA A 66 21.66 -8.58 3.39
C ALA A 66 22.48 -7.75 2.38
N MET A 67 21.93 -6.64 1.88
CA MET A 67 22.48 -5.84 0.76
C MET A 67 22.19 -4.33 0.93
N PRO A 68 22.64 -3.69 2.03
CA PRO A 68 22.25 -2.32 2.38
C PRO A 68 22.63 -1.28 1.30
N LYS A 69 23.83 -1.39 0.70
CA LYS A 69 24.30 -0.51 -0.38
C LYS A 69 23.41 -0.49 -1.64
N ASN A 70 22.62 -1.55 -1.86
CA ASN A 70 21.74 -1.69 -3.02
C ASN A 70 20.26 -1.51 -2.65
N LEU A 71 19.95 -1.12 -1.41
CA LEU A 71 18.58 -1.07 -0.89
C LEU A 71 17.66 -0.18 -1.74
N GLY A 72 18.15 0.97 -2.21
CA GLY A 72 17.39 1.86 -3.09
C GLY A 72 17.01 1.22 -4.43
N PHE A 73 17.93 0.47 -5.05
CA PHE A 73 17.66 -0.26 -6.29
C PHE A 73 16.68 -1.43 -6.07
N ILE A 74 16.85 -2.17 -4.97
CA ILE A 74 15.94 -3.26 -4.60
C ILE A 74 14.53 -2.71 -4.35
N PHE A 75 14.41 -1.61 -3.61
CA PHE A 75 13.14 -0.93 -3.37
C PHE A 75 12.46 -0.52 -4.67
N LEU A 76 13.20 0.06 -5.63
CA LEU A 76 12.65 0.40 -6.95
C LEU A 76 12.12 -0.84 -7.70
N GLY A 77 12.83 -1.96 -7.62
CA GLY A 77 12.39 -3.24 -8.18
C GLY A 77 11.10 -3.74 -7.52
N LEU A 78 11.02 -3.69 -6.18
CA LEU A 78 9.80 -4.02 -5.43
C LEU A 78 8.63 -3.13 -5.82
N MET A 79 8.88 -1.83 -6.02
CA MET A 79 7.84 -0.90 -6.43
C MET A 79 7.32 -1.17 -7.83
N THR A 80 8.19 -1.61 -8.74
CA THR A 80 7.80 -2.03 -10.09
C THR A 80 6.89 -3.26 -10.01
N VAL A 81 7.27 -4.27 -9.21
CA VAL A 81 6.45 -5.47 -9.01
C VAL A 81 5.10 -5.10 -8.38
N ASN A 82 5.10 -4.23 -7.37
CA ASN A 82 3.87 -3.72 -6.74
C ASN A 82 2.96 -3.03 -7.77
N ALA A 83 3.50 -2.13 -8.60
CA ALA A 83 2.71 -1.44 -9.63
C ALA A 83 2.08 -2.42 -10.62
N VAL A 84 2.82 -3.44 -11.07
CA VAL A 84 2.30 -4.49 -11.96
C VAL A 84 1.22 -5.32 -11.27
N ALA A 85 1.46 -5.77 -10.04
CA ALA A 85 0.48 -6.54 -9.27
C ALA A 85 -0.82 -5.74 -9.04
N SER A 86 -0.67 -4.45 -8.71
CA SER A 86 -1.75 -3.50 -8.49
C SER A 86 -2.55 -3.27 -9.78
N TYR A 87 -1.89 -3.15 -10.94
CA TYR A 87 -2.58 -3.11 -12.23
C TYR A 87 -3.35 -4.41 -12.50
N ILE A 88 -2.73 -5.58 -12.30
CA ILE A 88 -3.40 -6.87 -12.51
C ILE A 88 -4.63 -7.01 -11.62
N TYR A 89 -4.55 -6.53 -10.38
CA TYR A 89 -5.66 -6.52 -9.44
C TYR A 89 -6.84 -5.67 -9.95
N ILE A 90 -6.58 -4.44 -10.42
CA ILE A 90 -7.64 -3.48 -10.75
C ILE A 90 -8.11 -3.52 -12.22
N LYS A 91 -7.37 -4.16 -13.13
CA LYS A 91 -7.59 -4.07 -14.59
C LYS A 91 -9.03 -4.33 -15.04
N ASN A 92 -9.77 -5.20 -14.35
CA ASN A 92 -11.15 -5.54 -14.72
C ASN A 92 -12.17 -4.48 -14.26
N GLY A 93 -11.74 -3.55 -13.41
CA GLY A 93 -12.54 -2.40 -12.95
C GLY A 93 -12.28 -1.12 -13.72
N LEU A 94 -11.18 -1.06 -14.50
CA LEU A 94 -10.79 0.13 -15.26
C LEU A 94 -11.78 0.42 -16.39
N ASN A 95 -12.15 1.69 -16.55
CA ASN A 95 -13.06 2.23 -17.56
C ASN A 95 -14.44 1.56 -17.59
N LYS A 96 -14.88 0.96 -16.47
CA LYS A 96 -16.22 0.34 -16.37
C LYS A 96 -17.33 1.34 -16.06
N PHE A 97 -17.01 2.46 -15.42
CA PHE A 97 -17.98 3.47 -15.01
C PHE A 97 -17.59 4.84 -15.57
N GLU A 98 -18.57 5.67 -15.91
CA GLU A 98 -18.33 7.06 -16.34
C GLU A 98 -17.80 7.96 -15.20
N ASN A 99 -17.97 7.53 -13.95
CA ASN A 99 -17.61 8.32 -12.77
C ASN A 99 -16.23 7.97 -12.18
N ASP A 100 -15.46 7.08 -12.83
CA ASP A 100 -14.12 6.65 -12.40
C ASP A 100 -14.06 6.21 -10.92
N PHE A 101 -15.18 5.70 -10.38
CA PHE A 101 -15.31 5.43 -8.96
C PHE A 101 -14.28 4.41 -8.48
N ILE A 102 -14.03 3.35 -9.25
CA ILE A 102 -13.09 2.30 -8.88
C ILE A 102 -11.65 2.81 -8.92
N GLU A 103 -11.33 3.58 -9.95
CA GLU A 103 -10.04 4.20 -10.21
C GLU A 103 -9.67 5.14 -9.07
N TYR A 104 -10.57 6.06 -8.68
CA TYR A 104 -10.28 7.00 -7.60
C TYR A 104 -10.09 6.30 -6.25
N ASN A 105 -10.98 5.37 -5.90
CA ASN A 105 -10.84 4.63 -4.64
C ASN A 105 -9.55 3.80 -4.61
N PHE A 106 -9.21 3.15 -5.72
CA PHE A 106 -7.98 2.39 -5.84
C PHE A 106 -6.74 3.28 -5.75
N LEU A 107 -6.71 4.43 -6.44
CA LEU A 107 -5.57 5.34 -6.40
C LEU A 107 -5.34 5.90 -4.99
N VAL A 108 -6.42 6.25 -4.27
CA VAL A 108 -6.32 6.68 -2.86
C VAL A 108 -5.63 5.61 -2.02
N VAL A 109 -6.07 4.35 -2.13
CA VAL A 109 -5.46 3.24 -1.41
C VAL A 109 -4.02 3.03 -1.85
N PHE A 110 -3.76 2.96 -3.16
CA PHE A 110 -2.43 2.74 -3.72
C PHE A 110 -1.41 3.78 -3.22
N PHE A 111 -1.74 5.08 -3.31
CA PHE A 111 -0.83 6.15 -2.89
C PHE A 111 -0.63 6.19 -1.38
N LEU A 112 -1.65 5.89 -0.58
CA LEU A 112 -1.54 5.80 0.86
C LEU A 112 -0.51 4.75 1.27
N PHE A 113 -0.59 3.55 0.70
CA PHE A 113 0.31 2.45 1.02
C PHE A 113 1.69 2.60 0.39
N LEU A 114 1.78 3.18 -0.82
CA LEU A 114 3.04 3.61 -1.43
C LEU A 114 3.79 4.58 -0.51
N PHE A 115 3.09 5.55 0.07
CA PHE A 115 3.73 6.50 0.98
C PHE A 115 4.31 5.80 2.21
N PHE A 116 3.60 4.80 2.75
CA PHE A 116 4.11 3.97 3.84
C PHE A 116 5.34 3.15 3.42
N ASP A 117 5.32 2.53 2.24
CA ASP A 117 6.46 1.79 1.68
C ASP A 117 7.71 2.68 1.57
N VAL A 118 7.54 3.89 1.03
CA VAL A 118 8.61 4.91 0.94
C VAL A 118 9.11 5.31 2.33
N PHE A 119 8.22 5.51 3.29
CA PHE A 119 8.59 5.83 4.68
C PHE A 119 9.47 4.74 5.29
N VAL A 120 9.09 3.46 5.12
CA VAL A 120 9.87 2.33 5.65
C VAL A 120 11.22 2.23 4.96
N ALA A 121 11.27 2.34 3.62
CA ALA A 121 12.51 2.32 2.87
C ALA A 121 13.45 3.48 3.26
N PHE A 122 12.91 4.69 3.44
CA PHE A 122 13.67 5.84 3.92
C PHE A 122 14.25 5.61 5.32
N LYS A 123 13.49 5.01 6.24
CA LYS A 123 14.00 4.67 7.57
C LYS A 123 15.06 3.57 7.51
N ALA A 124 14.88 2.56 6.67
CA ALA A 124 15.84 1.47 6.49
C ALA A 124 17.18 1.97 5.90
N LEU A 125 17.13 2.85 4.89
CA LEU A 125 18.32 3.50 4.31
C LEU A 125 19.09 4.34 5.34
N ASN A 126 18.38 5.13 6.15
CA ASN A 126 19.02 6.01 7.13
C ASN A 126 19.51 5.29 8.39
N GLN A 127 19.14 4.03 8.61
CA GLN A 127 19.70 3.23 9.71
C GLN A 127 21.14 2.81 9.42
N GLU A 128 21.49 2.52 8.16
CA GLU A 128 22.89 2.24 7.76
C GLU A 128 23.81 3.44 8.08
N ASN A 129 23.35 4.66 7.84
CA ASN A 129 24.15 5.88 8.04
C ASN A 129 24.44 6.22 9.51
N ASN A 130 23.72 5.61 10.47
CA ASN A 130 23.94 5.87 11.90
C ASN A 130 24.78 4.78 12.59
N GLU A 131 25.11 3.68 11.90
CA GLU A 131 25.94 2.59 12.41
C GLU A 131 27.38 2.61 11.83
N GLN A 132 27.72 3.64 11.05
CA GLN A 132 29.08 3.97 10.59
C GLN A 132 29.66 5.12 11.41
#